data_AF-A0A6I7LI50-F1
#
_entry.id   AF-A0A6I7LI50-F1
#
_cell.length_a   1.000
_cell.length_b   1.000
_cell.length_c   1.000
_cell.angle_alpha   90.00
_cell.angle_beta   90.00
_cell.angle_gamma   90.00
#
_symmetry.space_group_name_H-M   'P 1'
#
loop_
_entity.id
_entity.type
_entity.pdbx_description
1 polymer ?
#
loop_
_entity_poly.entity_id
_entity_poly.type
_entity_poly.pdbx_seq_one_letter_code
_entity_poly.pdbx_strand_id
1 'polypeptide(L)'
;MGSSGKPFICNLAAKMDYLAYLEDEEIYVNLAGYYGYLETAYYASQDLRAEGKDIHPTCMEILDGAVVPVFLEKARLAGLKVPEHYVTNGYFEPPVIVDSINPFMTRQSIVLKNGHQERVAKSMTRNFTYAICCQEVPPESKIGNFRMVLGWTTQEKYLDLAQQVWQIFRIPVANIRIITLPDESVLVSAMRSIPFQRLTARELRYVESKVQWPI
;
A
#
# COMPACT_ATOMS: atom_id res chain seq x y z
N MET A 1 -35.85 27.32 -25.66
CA MET A 1 -34.94 28.39 -25.20
C MET A 1 -35.07 28.47 -23.69
N GLY A 2 -34.09 28.20 -22.84
CA GLY A 2 -32.74 27.67 -23.01
C GLY A 2 -32.37 27.02 -21.68
N SER A 3 -31.71 25.86 -21.74
CA SER A 3 -31.20 25.14 -20.58
C SER A 3 -30.05 25.94 -19.97
N SER A 4 -30.20 26.39 -18.72
CA SER A 4 -29.10 26.92 -17.94
C SER A 4 -28.21 25.76 -17.48
N GLY A 5 -27.14 25.53 -18.25
CA GLY A 5 -26.08 24.62 -17.88
C GLY A 5 -25.51 25.00 -16.52
N LYS A 6 -25.54 24.05 -15.58
CA LYS A 6 -24.75 24.16 -14.35
C LYS A 6 -23.27 24.13 -14.75
N PRO A 7 -22.41 25.05 -14.26
CA PRO A 7 -21.00 25.00 -14.57
C PRO A 7 -20.40 23.79 -13.86
N PHE A 8 -19.98 22.80 -14.63
CA PHE A 8 -19.45 21.52 -14.19
C PHE A 8 -17.99 21.60 -13.68
N ILE A 9 -17.50 22.79 -13.27
CA ILE A 9 -16.06 23.05 -13.11
C ILE A 9 -15.65 23.63 -11.73
N CYS A 10 -16.56 24.19 -10.93
CA CYS A 10 -16.17 24.77 -9.62
C CYS A 10 -16.43 23.82 -8.45
N ASN A 11 -15.63 22.75 -8.34
CA ASN A 11 -15.35 22.12 -7.04
C ASN A 11 -14.01 21.37 -7.00
N LEU A 12 -13.00 21.86 -7.74
CA LEU A 12 -11.62 21.37 -7.58
C LEU A 12 -11.04 21.76 -6.21
N ALA A 13 -11.51 22.87 -5.63
CA ALA A 13 -11.05 23.36 -4.32
C ALA A 13 -11.39 22.42 -3.15
N ALA A 14 -12.45 21.61 -3.25
CA ALA A 14 -12.78 20.57 -2.25
C ALA A 14 -12.09 19.21 -2.52
N LYS A 15 -11.29 19.10 -3.59
CA LYS A 15 -10.63 17.85 -4.03
C LYS A 15 -9.17 17.73 -3.58
N MET A 16 -8.60 18.76 -2.94
CA MET A 16 -7.17 18.86 -2.62
C MET A 16 -6.81 18.69 -1.14
N ASP A 17 -7.76 18.32 -0.27
CA ASP A 17 -7.56 18.26 1.20
C ASP A 17 -6.36 17.42 1.68
N TYR A 18 -5.85 16.51 0.84
CA TYR A 18 -4.74 15.63 1.19
C TYR A 18 -3.50 15.81 0.31
N LEU A 19 -3.48 16.84 -0.54
CA LEU A 19 -2.29 17.18 -1.33
C LEU A 19 -1.45 18.16 -0.51
N ALA A 20 -0.21 17.79 -0.23
CA ALA A 20 0.73 18.64 0.48
C ALA A 20 2.06 18.71 -0.28
N TYR A 21 2.91 19.65 0.10
CA TYR A 21 4.27 19.75 -0.41
C TYR A 21 5.25 19.28 0.67
N LEU A 22 6.04 18.26 0.35
CA LEU A 22 7.08 17.72 1.23
C LEU A 22 8.37 18.52 1.00
N GLU A 23 8.67 19.44 1.91
CA GLU A 23 9.78 20.40 1.75
C GLU A 23 11.13 19.70 1.57
N ASP A 24 11.42 18.72 2.42
CA ASP A 24 12.71 18.01 2.46
C ASP A 24 13.06 17.31 1.12
N GLU A 25 12.05 16.97 0.31
CA GLU A 25 12.22 16.28 -0.98
C GLU A 25 11.75 17.13 -2.19
N GLU A 26 11.37 18.39 -1.96
CA GLU A 26 10.88 19.33 -2.98
C GLU A 26 9.80 18.75 -3.91
N ILE A 27 8.85 17.98 -3.35
CA ILE A 27 7.88 17.22 -4.14
C ILE A 27 6.48 17.29 -3.53
N TYR A 28 5.45 17.21 -4.38
CA TYR A 28 4.09 17.03 -3.86
C TYR A 28 3.90 15.62 -3.32
N VAL A 29 3.09 15.51 -2.27
CA VAL A 29 2.67 14.24 -1.69
C VAL A 29 1.16 14.21 -1.57
N ASN A 30 0.56 13.18 -2.14
CA ASN A 30 -0.85 12.86 -2.00
C ASN A 30 -1.02 11.94 -0.80
N LEU A 31 -1.50 12.47 0.31
CA LEU A 31 -1.63 11.78 1.59
C LEU A 31 -2.97 11.05 1.76
N ALA A 32 -3.85 11.06 0.75
CA ALA A 32 -5.24 10.59 0.89
C ALA A 32 -5.37 9.14 1.36
N GLY A 33 -4.46 8.25 0.92
CA GLY A 33 -4.40 6.86 1.37
C GLY A 33 -5.41 5.90 0.72
N TYR A 34 -6.30 6.40 -0.15
CA TYR A 34 -7.25 5.61 -0.94
C TYR A 34 -6.95 5.75 -2.43
N TYR A 35 -5.97 5.02 -2.93
CA TYR A 35 -5.51 5.12 -4.32
C TYR A 35 -6.10 4.03 -5.24
N GLY A 36 -7.30 3.55 -4.93
CA GLY A 36 -7.97 2.55 -5.76
C GLY A 36 -8.15 3.05 -7.19
N TYR A 37 -8.16 2.12 -8.15
CA TYR A 37 -8.50 2.47 -9.53
C TYR A 37 -9.90 3.10 -9.57
N LEU A 38 -10.05 4.19 -10.33
CA LEU A 38 -11.23 5.06 -10.39
C LEU A 38 -11.49 5.95 -9.17
N GLU A 39 -10.64 5.91 -8.14
CA GLU A 39 -10.79 6.79 -6.98
C GLU A 39 -10.25 8.20 -7.25
N THR A 40 -10.85 9.20 -6.60
CA THR A 40 -10.48 10.61 -6.80
C THR A 40 -8.99 10.86 -6.50
N ALA A 41 -8.44 10.22 -5.46
CA ALA A 41 -7.03 10.40 -5.12
C ALA A 41 -6.08 9.80 -6.16
N TYR A 42 -6.47 8.72 -6.87
CA TYR A 42 -5.65 8.19 -7.95
C TYR A 42 -5.53 9.21 -9.09
N TYR A 43 -6.65 9.83 -9.47
CA TYR A 43 -6.67 10.86 -10.52
C TYR A 43 -6.01 12.17 -10.09
N ALA A 44 -6.07 12.54 -8.81
CA ALA A 44 -5.37 13.73 -8.32
C ALA A 44 -3.85 13.65 -8.58
N SER A 45 -3.24 12.47 -8.35
CA SER A 45 -1.82 12.25 -8.70
C SER A 45 -1.58 12.28 -10.21
N GLN A 46 -2.51 11.75 -11.01
CA GLN A 46 -2.41 11.75 -12.47
C GLN A 46 -2.50 13.17 -13.05
N ASP A 47 -3.46 13.97 -12.59
CA ASP A 47 -3.71 15.33 -13.06
C ASP A 47 -2.51 16.24 -12.74
N LEU A 48 -1.98 16.18 -11.52
CA LEU A 48 -0.77 16.95 -11.15
C LEU A 48 0.44 16.58 -12.02
N ARG A 49 0.63 15.29 -12.34
CA ARG A 49 1.68 14.85 -13.27
C ARG A 49 1.44 15.38 -14.68
N ALA A 50 0.20 15.42 -15.14
CA ALA A 50 -0.15 15.97 -16.45
C ALA A 50 0.12 17.50 -16.52
N GLU A 51 0.07 18.20 -15.40
CA GLU A 51 0.48 19.61 -15.25
C GLU A 51 2.00 19.80 -15.16
N GLY A 52 2.80 18.72 -15.21
CA GLY A 52 4.26 18.78 -15.11
C GLY A 52 4.79 18.93 -13.68
N LYS A 53 3.95 18.68 -12.66
CA LYS A 53 4.38 18.67 -11.25
C LYS A 53 4.73 17.25 -10.81
N ASP A 54 5.84 17.11 -10.10
CA ASP A 54 6.23 15.85 -9.50
C ASP A 54 5.42 15.56 -8.23
N ILE A 55 4.97 14.32 -8.09
CA ILE A 55 4.13 13.90 -6.97
C ILE A 55 4.31 12.42 -6.64
N HIS A 56 4.26 12.12 -5.34
CA HIS A 56 4.15 10.78 -4.81
C HIS A 56 2.81 10.52 -4.08
N PRO A 57 2.20 9.33 -4.21
CA PRO A 57 2.63 8.30 -5.14
C PRO A 57 2.13 8.62 -6.55
N THR A 58 2.92 8.25 -7.55
CA THR A 58 2.52 8.16 -8.95
C THR A 58 1.58 6.97 -9.16
N CYS A 59 0.88 6.93 -10.29
CA CYS A 59 0.05 5.78 -10.66
C CYS A 59 0.84 4.46 -10.68
N MET A 60 2.10 4.49 -11.10
CA MET A 60 2.97 3.31 -11.10
C MET A 60 3.29 2.86 -9.68
N GLU A 61 3.68 3.79 -8.81
CA GLU A 61 4.00 3.50 -7.40
C GLU A 61 2.79 2.93 -6.64
N ILE A 62 1.58 3.45 -6.95
CA ILE A 62 0.32 2.90 -6.43
C ILE A 62 0.17 1.42 -6.81
N LEU A 63 0.40 1.07 -8.08
CA LEU A 63 0.28 -0.31 -8.57
C LEU A 63 1.38 -1.22 -7.97
N ASP A 64 2.63 -0.75 -7.95
CA ASP A 64 3.76 -1.47 -7.37
C ASP A 64 3.51 -1.83 -5.90
N GLY A 65 2.89 -0.92 -5.15
CA GLY A 65 2.57 -1.13 -3.75
C GLY A 65 1.32 -1.99 -3.50
N ALA A 66 0.33 -1.93 -4.38
CA ALA A 66 -0.97 -2.59 -4.18
C ALA A 66 -1.00 -4.06 -4.65
N VAL A 67 -0.20 -4.41 -5.66
CA VAL A 67 -0.15 -5.76 -6.21
C VAL A 67 0.95 -6.55 -5.49
N VAL A 68 0.57 -7.40 -4.53
CA VAL A 68 1.49 -8.12 -3.64
C VAL A 68 2.69 -8.81 -4.33
N PRO A 69 2.54 -9.61 -5.41
CA PRO A 69 3.71 -10.21 -6.04
C PRO A 69 4.64 -9.17 -6.68
N VAL A 70 4.12 -8.04 -7.17
CA VAL A 70 4.94 -6.93 -7.68
C VAL A 70 5.67 -6.25 -6.54
N PHE A 71 4.98 -6.01 -5.42
CA PHE A 71 5.57 -5.47 -4.20
C PHE A 71 6.74 -6.34 -3.72
N LEU A 72 6.53 -7.65 -3.61
CA LEU A 72 7.55 -8.60 -3.14
C LEU A 72 8.77 -8.62 -4.06
N GLU A 73 8.55 -8.66 -5.37
CA GLU A 73 9.65 -8.68 -6.34
C GLU A 73 10.43 -7.36 -6.35
N LYS A 74 9.74 -6.21 -6.33
CA LYS A 74 10.40 -4.90 -6.24
C LYS A 74 11.18 -4.74 -4.94
N ALA A 75 10.63 -5.17 -3.81
CA ALA A 75 11.32 -5.17 -2.52
C ALA A 75 12.58 -6.04 -2.56
N ARG A 76 12.49 -7.25 -3.11
CA ARG A 76 13.62 -8.19 -3.27
C ARG A 76 14.74 -7.60 -4.13
N LEU A 77 14.39 -7.02 -5.29
CA LEU A 77 15.35 -6.38 -6.19
C LEU A 77 16.02 -5.16 -5.56
N ALA A 78 15.34 -4.48 -4.64
CA ALA A 78 15.89 -3.37 -3.85
C ALA A 78 16.70 -3.83 -2.62
N GLY A 79 16.86 -5.14 -2.40
CA GLY A 79 17.67 -5.71 -1.32
C GLY A 79 16.92 -5.92 0.00
N LEU A 80 15.60 -5.71 0.05
CA LEU A 80 14.81 -6.05 1.23
C LEU A 80 14.61 -7.57 1.30
N LYS A 81 14.64 -8.12 2.51
CA LYS A 81 14.28 -9.53 2.74
C LYS A 81 12.77 -9.70 2.60
N VAL A 82 12.34 -10.66 1.79
CA VAL A 82 10.94 -11.03 1.55
C VAL A 82 10.75 -12.52 1.79
N PRO A 83 9.53 -13.00 2.09
CA PRO A 83 9.27 -14.44 2.11
C PRO A 83 9.37 -15.06 0.72
N GLU A 84 9.73 -16.34 0.68
CA GLU A 84 9.51 -17.18 -0.50
C GLU A 84 8.02 -17.14 -0.86
N HIS A 85 7.74 -17.01 -2.14
CA HIS A 85 6.38 -16.86 -2.61
C HIS A 85 6.21 -17.39 -4.03
N TYR A 86 4.97 -17.76 -4.34
CA TYR A 86 4.57 -18.19 -5.67
C TYR A 86 3.18 -17.69 -6.01
N VAL A 87 2.86 -17.69 -7.30
CA VAL A 87 1.55 -17.32 -7.82
C VAL A 87 0.85 -18.55 -8.34
N THR A 88 -0.40 -18.73 -7.93
CA THR A 88 -1.26 -19.84 -8.34
C THR A 88 -2.68 -19.32 -8.51
N ASN A 89 -3.53 -20.03 -9.23
CA ASN A 89 -4.96 -19.74 -9.31
C ASN A 89 -5.79 -20.79 -8.54
N GLY A 90 -5.15 -21.68 -7.79
CA GLY A 90 -5.84 -22.80 -7.14
C GLY A 90 -5.09 -23.31 -5.92
N TYR A 91 -4.41 -24.44 -6.08
CA TYR A 91 -3.77 -25.16 -4.98
C TYR A 91 -2.61 -24.39 -4.34
N PHE A 92 -2.46 -24.56 -3.02
CA PHE A 92 -1.35 -24.06 -2.22
C PHE A 92 -1.15 -24.95 -0.97
N GLU A 93 0.04 -24.88 -0.36
CA GLU A 93 0.41 -25.64 0.84
C GLU A 93 0.55 -24.74 2.07
N PRO A 94 -0.14 -25.03 3.20
CA PRO A 94 0.10 -24.39 4.49
C PRO A 94 1.46 -24.80 5.11
N PRO A 95 2.11 -23.94 5.93
CA PRO A 95 1.64 -22.64 6.39
C PRO A 95 1.95 -21.50 5.40
N VAL A 96 0.94 -20.70 5.06
CA VAL A 96 1.02 -19.68 4.01
C VAL A 96 0.14 -18.46 4.30
N ILE A 97 0.58 -17.29 3.86
CA ILE A 97 -0.26 -16.11 3.69
C ILE A 97 -0.73 -16.07 2.24
N VAL A 98 -2.05 -16.10 2.04
CA VAL A 98 -2.69 -16.01 0.74
C VAL A 98 -3.20 -14.60 0.52
N ASP A 99 -2.68 -13.91 -0.49
CA ASP A 99 -3.15 -12.59 -0.92
C ASP A 99 -3.89 -12.68 -2.26
N SER A 100 -5.02 -11.99 -2.37
CA SER A 100 -5.76 -11.91 -3.62
C SER A 100 -5.03 -11.04 -4.64
N ILE A 101 -4.87 -11.53 -5.87
CA ILE A 101 -4.40 -10.71 -7.00
C ILE A 101 -5.64 -10.36 -7.85
N ASN A 102 -6.42 -9.39 -7.37
CA ASN A 102 -7.70 -9.01 -7.96
C ASN A 102 -7.89 -7.48 -7.94
N PRO A 103 -8.22 -6.83 -9.07
CA PRO A 103 -8.38 -5.38 -9.13
C PRO A 103 -9.60 -4.86 -8.33
N PHE A 104 -10.57 -5.74 -8.05
CA PHE A 104 -11.82 -5.40 -7.35
C PHE A 104 -11.82 -5.81 -5.88
N MET A 105 -10.74 -6.41 -5.39
CA MET A 105 -10.69 -6.96 -4.04
C MET A 105 -9.26 -7.05 -3.52
N THR A 106 -9.02 -6.44 -2.37
CA THR A 106 -7.79 -6.61 -1.60
C THR A 106 -8.10 -7.38 -0.32
N ARG A 107 -7.80 -8.69 -0.31
CA ARG A 107 -7.95 -9.57 0.85
C ARG A 107 -6.68 -10.35 1.09
N GLN A 108 -6.52 -10.76 2.35
CA GLN A 108 -5.51 -11.69 2.80
C GLN A 108 -6.17 -12.82 3.63
N SER A 109 -5.55 -13.99 3.65
CA SER A 109 -5.90 -15.09 4.55
C SER A 109 -4.64 -15.77 5.04
N ILE A 110 -4.55 -16.04 6.35
CA ILE A 110 -3.44 -16.79 6.93
C ILE A 110 -3.91 -18.22 7.14
N VAL A 111 -3.28 -19.17 6.47
CA VAL A 111 -3.64 -20.58 6.52
C VAL A 111 -2.46 -21.35 7.11
N LEU A 112 -2.60 -21.78 8.37
CA LEU A 112 -1.50 -22.43 9.12
C LEU A 112 -1.56 -23.96 9.09
N LYS A 113 -2.69 -24.54 8.68
CA LYS A 113 -2.93 -25.99 8.71
C LYS A 113 -3.73 -26.44 7.50
N ASN A 114 -3.55 -27.70 7.14
CA ASN A 114 -4.33 -28.38 6.11
C ASN A 114 -5.83 -28.47 6.47
N GLY A 115 -6.68 -28.54 5.44
CA GLY A 115 -8.12 -28.85 5.54
C GLY A 115 -9.05 -27.80 4.92
N HIS A 116 -8.58 -26.60 4.62
CA HIS A 116 -9.42 -25.50 4.11
C HIS A 116 -8.88 -24.83 2.83
N GLN A 117 -7.84 -25.40 2.21
CA GLN A 117 -7.17 -24.76 1.07
C GLN A 117 -8.12 -24.48 -0.09
N GLU A 118 -8.91 -25.45 -0.52
CA GLU A 118 -9.82 -25.26 -1.67
C GLU A 118 -10.85 -24.15 -1.41
N ARG A 119 -11.44 -24.10 -0.21
CA ARG A 119 -12.41 -23.07 0.17
C ARG A 119 -11.77 -21.68 0.17
N VAL A 120 -10.56 -21.57 0.73
CA VAL A 120 -9.80 -20.31 0.74
C VAL A 120 -9.44 -19.92 -0.69
N ALA A 121 -8.92 -20.84 -1.50
CA ALA A 121 -8.58 -20.62 -2.89
C ALA A 121 -9.78 -20.09 -3.68
N LYS A 122 -10.94 -20.76 -3.64
CA LYS A 122 -12.17 -20.30 -4.33
C LYS A 122 -12.57 -18.88 -3.90
N SER A 123 -12.52 -18.58 -2.60
CA SER A 123 -12.88 -17.26 -2.07
C SER A 123 -11.92 -16.17 -2.58
N MET A 124 -10.61 -16.42 -2.48
CA MET A 124 -9.57 -15.43 -2.77
C MET A 124 -9.40 -15.19 -4.28
N THR A 125 -9.69 -16.19 -5.10
CA THR A 125 -9.57 -16.17 -6.56
C THR A 125 -10.87 -15.81 -7.29
N ARG A 126 -12.00 -15.61 -6.57
CA ARG A 126 -13.36 -15.57 -7.13
C ARG A 126 -13.64 -16.78 -8.05
N ASN A 127 -13.70 -17.96 -7.45
CA ASN A 127 -13.89 -19.25 -8.14
C ASN A 127 -12.85 -19.51 -9.23
N PHE A 128 -11.57 -19.35 -8.88
CA PHE A 128 -10.41 -19.64 -9.73
C PHE A 128 -10.25 -18.73 -10.96
N THR A 129 -10.99 -17.62 -11.00
CA THR A 129 -10.91 -16.62 -12.09
C THR A 129 -9.63 -15.80 -12.01
N TYR A 130 -9.23 -15.41 -10.81
CA TYR A 130 -8.07 -14.57 -10.55
C TYR A 130 -6.97 -15.37 -9.85
N ALA A 131 -5.74 -14.88 -9.96
CA ALA A 131 -4.61 -15.46 -9.24
C ALA A 131 -4.60 -15.06 -7.75
N ILE A 132 -3.83 -15.81 -6.98
CA ILE A 132 -3.46 -15.51 -5.59
C ILE A 132 -1.93 -15.58 -5.47
N CYS A 133 -1.38 -14.74 -4.61
CA CYS A 133 0.00 -14.84 -4.17
C CYS A 133 0.04 -15.62 -2.86
N CYS A 134 0.86 -16.66 -2.82
CA CYS A 134 1.05 -17.52 -1.67
C CYS A 134 2.45 -17.26 -1.12
N GLN A 135 2.53 -16.70 0.08
CA GLN A 135 3.79 -16.42 0.77
C GLN A 135 4.02 -17.44 1.88
N GLU A 136 5.11 -18.18 1.80
CA GLU A 136 5.45 -19.17 2.82
C GLU A 136 5.66 -18.49 4.17
N VAL A 137 5.17 -19.14 5.23
CA VAL A 137 5.35 -18.67 6.60
C VAL A 137 6.37 -19.58 7.28
N PRO A 138 7.62 -19.11 7.49
CA PRO A 138 8.62 -19.92 8.15
C PRO A 138 8.16 -20.39 9.54
N PRO A 139 8.59 -21.59 9.99
CA PRO A 139 8.24 -22.10 11.32
C PRO A 139 8.55 -21.08 12.43
N GLU A 140 7.68 -21.05 13.44
CA GLU A 140 7.84 -20.20 14.64
C GLU A 140 7.89 -18.68 14.38
N SER A 141 7.64 -18.26 13.14
CA SER A 141 7.57 -16.84 12.79
C SER A 141 6.28 -16.18 13.28
N LYS A 142 6.35 -14.85 13.46
CA LYS A 142 5.23 -14.01 13.88
C LYS A 142 4.84 -13.07 12.76
N ILE A 143 3.58 -13.10 12.36
CA ILE A 143 3.03 -12.16 11.38
C ILE A 143 2.58 -10.91 12.12
N GLY A 144 3.11 -9.76 11.72
CA GLY A 144 2.85 -8.47 12.34
C GLY A 144 2.60 -7.37 11.32
N ASN A 145 2.39 -6.17 11.84
CA ASN A 145 2.31 -4.97 11.02
C ASN A 145 2.82 -3.74 11.77
N PHE A 146 3.28 -2.76 11.01
CA PHE A 146 3.53 -1.41 11.51
C PHE A 146 3.06 -0.38 10.50
N ARG A 147 2.70 0.80 11.00
CA ARG A 147 2.32 1.93 10.16
C ARG A 147 3.53 2.77 9.81
N MET A 148 3.61 3.14 8.55
CA MET A 148 4.60 4.04 7.98
C MET A 148 3.89 5.31 7.50
N VAL A 149 4.49 6.46 7.79
CA VAL A 149 4.06 7.78 7.33
C VAL A 149 5.29 8.54 6.85
N LEU A 150 5.40 8.79 5.54
CA LEU A 150 6.54 9.48 4.91
C LEU A 150 7.90 8.91 5.39
N GLY A 151 8.03 7.59 5.36
CA GLY A 151 9.24 6.89 5.81
C GLY A 151 9.46 6.80 7.32
N TRP A 152 8.55 7.34 8.13
CA TRP A 152 8.64 7.32 9.59
C TRP A 152 7.60 6.38 10.21
N THR A 153 7.89 5.89 11.42
CA THR A 153 6.96 5.07 12.20
C THR A 153 7.08 5.37 13.70
N THR A 154 5.99 5.10 14.44
CA THR A 154 5.99 5.18 15.91
C THR A 154 6.69 3.98 16.58
N GLN A 155 6.96 2.91 15.83
CA GLN A 155 7.61 1.71 16.33
C GLN A 155 9.12 1.76 16.02
N GLU A 156 9.92 2.20 17.00
CA GLU A 156 11.34 2.52 16.81
C GLU A 156 12.15 1.43 16.13
N LYS A 157 11.90 0.15 16.46
CA LYS A 157 12.57 -1.00 15.85
C LYS A 157 12.38 -1.14 14.33
N TYR A 158 11.46 -0.40 13.73
CA TYR A 158 11.18 -0.43 12.29
C TYR A 158 11.49 0.90 11.59
N LEU A 159 12.17 1.85 12.24
CA LEU A 159 12.49 3.15 11.63
C LEU A 159 13.28 3.01 10.32
N ASP A 160 14.38 2.24 10.35
CA ASP A 160 15.22 2.04 9.15
C ASP A 160 14.46 1.34 8.03
N LEU A 161 13.62 0.36 8.39
CA LEU A 161 12.80 -0.37 7.42
C LEU A 161 11.71 0.54 6.83
N ALA A 162 11.07 1.38 7.65
CA ALA A 162 10.09 2.36 7.19
C ALA A 162 10.73 3.34 6.19
N GLN A 163 11.94 3.83 6.48
CA GLN A 163 12.66 4.72 5.57
C GLN A 163 12.96 4.03 4.24
N GLN A 164 13.49 2.79 4.27
CA GLN A 164 13.79 2.03 3.05
C GLN A 164 12.52 1.79 2.21
N VAL A 165 11.42 1.37 2.84
CA VAL A 165 10.14 1.14 2.15
C VAL A 165 9.61 2.44 1.51
N TRP A 166 9.71 3.57 2.21
CA TRP A 166 9.35 4.87 1.62
C TRP A 166 10.18 5.21 0.39
N GLN A 167 11.51 5.04 0.46
CA GLN A 167 12.39 5.34 -0.67
C GLN A 167 12.10 4.46 -1.91
N ILE A 168 11.72 3.20 -1.70
CA ILE A 168 11.45 2.23 -2.78
C ILE A 168 10.05 2.42 -3.40
N PHE A 169 9.05 2.62 -2.56
CA PHE A 169 7.64 2.54 -2.98
C PHE A 169 6.92 3.89 -3.03
N ARG A 170 7.43 4.89 -2.32
CA ARG A 170 6.89 6.26 -2.32
C ARG A 170 5.40 6.35 -2.02
N ILE A 171 4.85 5.39 -1.26
CA ILE A 171 3.48 5.46 -0.74
C ILE A 171 3.50 6.22 0.60
N PRO A 172 2.87 7.40 0.70
CA PRO A 172 3.06 8.29 1.86
C PRO A 172 2.52 7.73 3.16
N VAL A 173 1.39 7.03 3.11
CA VAL A 173 0.75 6.48 4.30
C VAL A 173 0.39 5.02 4.06
N ALA A 174 1.02 4.11 4.80
CA ALA A 174 0.86 2.68 4.58
C ALA A 174 0.95 1.84 5.85
N ASN A 175 0.29 0.69 5.83
CA ASN A 175 0.50 -0.40 6.76
C ASN A 175 1.41 -1.42 6.09
N ILE A 176 2.54 -1.71 6.72
CA ILE A 176 3.51 -2.69 6.21
C ILE A 176 3.29 -3.97 6.99
N ARG A 177 2.93 -5.04 6.28
CA ARG A 177 2.86 -6.39 6.85
C ARG A 177 4.25 -6.99 6.83
N ILE A 178 4.62 -7.57 7.95
CA ILE A 178 5.93 -8.18 8.16
C ILE A 178 5.81 -9.58 8.73
N ILE A 179 6.85 -10.38 8.53
CA ILE A 179 7.04 -11.68 9.17
C ILE A 179 8.34 -11.57 9.98
N THR A 180 8.23 -11.65 11.31
CA THR A 180 9.39 -11.70 12.21
C THR A 180 9.80 -13.15 12.40
N LEU A 181 11.03 -13.46 12.04
CA LEU A 181 11.63 -14.79 12.21
C LEU A 181 12.07 -15.02 13.66
N PRO A 182 12.37 -16.27 14.06
CA PRO A 182 12.82 -16.58 15.42
C PRO A 182 14.10 -15.85 15.85
N ASP A 183 14.95 -15.45 14.90
CA ASP A 183 16.17 -14.66 15.13
C ASP A 183 15.92 -13.15 15.18
N GLU A 184 14.66 -12.73 15.27
CA GLU A 184 14.18 -11.34 15.24
C GLU A 184 14.41 -10.61 13.90
N SER A 185 14.96 -11.27 12.89
CA SER A 185 15.05 -10.69 11.55
C SER A 185 13.67 -10.59 10.90
N VAL A 186 13.51 -9.63 10.00
CA VAL A 186 12.20 -9.26 9.44
C VAL A 186 12.16 -9.48 7.94
N LEU A 187 11.09 -10.10 7.46
CA LEU A 187 10.71 -10.16 6.06
C LEU A 187 9.56 -9.19 5.80
N VAL A 188 9.65 -8.33 4.78
CA VAL A 188 8.52 -7.52 4.30
C VAL A 188 7.61 -8.37 3.41
N SER A 189 6.32 -8.40 3.73
CA SER A 189 5.36 -9.34 3.16
C SER A 189 4.30 -8.67 2.28
N ALA A 190 3.82 -7.49 2.66
CA ALA A 190 2.89 -6.73 1.84
C ALA A 190 2.84 -5.27 2.33
N MET A 191 2.31 -4.41 1.48
CA MET A 191 1.98 -3.04 1.83
C MET A 191 0.50 -2.78 1.52
N ARG A 192 -0.15 -1.97 2.35
CA ARG A 192 -1.49 -1.46 2.09
C ARG A 192 -1.53 0.01 2.42
N SER A 193 -1.99 0.85 1.50
CA SER A 193 -2.22 2.26 1.80
C SER A 193 -3.24 2.40 2.92
N ILE A 194 -2.99 3.36 3.83
CA ILE A 194 -3.93 3.68 4.91
C ILE A 194 -4.51 5.05 4.63
N PRO A 195 -5.84 5.20 4.74
CA PRO A 195 -6.54 6.48 4.69
C PRO A 195 -5.94 7.52 5.64
N PHE A 196 -5.79 8.76 5.18
CA PHE A 196 -5.27 9.85 6.01
C PHE A 196 -6.04 10.00 7.34
N GLN A 197 -7.35 9.83 7.30
CA GLN A 197 -8.25 9.99 8.44
C GLN A 197 -8.05 8.92 9.52
N ARG A 198 -7.26 7.86 9.24
CA ARG A 198 -6.91 6.81 10.20
C ARG A 198 -5.55 7.04 10.86
N LEU A 199 -4.87 8.14 10.55
CA LEU A 199 -3.66 8.53 11.27
C LEU A 199 -4.00 8.85 12.72
N THR A 200 -3.09 8.48 13.63
CA THR A 200 -3.15 8.87 15.03
C THR A 200 -2.72 10.32 15.22
N ALA A 201 -3.05 10.89 16.38
CA ALA A 201 -2.58 12.23 16.72
C ALA A 201 -1.05 12.39 16.67
N ARG A 202 -0.27 11.34 16.98
CA ARG A 202 1.20 11.39 16.89
C ARG A 202 1.68 11.39 15.44
N GLU A 203 1.05 10.59 14.59
CA GLU A 203 1.34 10.53 13.15
C GLU A 203 0.92 11.83 12.44
N LEU A 204 -0.24 12.40 12.79
CA LEU A 204 -0.70 13.69 12.26
C LEU A 204 0.27 14.82 12.58
N ARG A 205 0.72 14.93 13.85
CA ARG A 205 1.74 15.92 14.23
C ARG A 205 3.05 15.74 13.45
N TYR A 206 3.45 14.51 13.16
CA TYR A 206 4.61 14.25 12.34
C TYR A 206 4.40 14.78 10.91
N VAL A 207 3.26 14.49 10.28
CA VAL A 207 2.93 15.05 8.95
C VAL A 207 2.94 16.57 8.97
N GLU A 208 2.26 17.20 9.94
CA GLU A 208 2.19 18.66 10.10
C GLU A 208 3.58 19.30 10.25
N SER A 209 4.53 18.57 10.85
CA SER A 209 5.93 19.04 10.96
C SER A 209 6.77 18.84 9.69
N LYS A 210 6.23 18.18 8.67
CA LYS A 210 6.97 17.74 7.47
C LYS A 210 6.44 18.31 6.16
N VAL A 211 5.20 18.76 6.12
CA VAL A 211 4.56 19.19 4.88
C VAL A 211 3.97 20.58 4.99
N GLN A 212 3.94 21.29 3.87
CA GLN A 212 3.13 22.49 3.69
C GLN A 212 1.84 22.14 2.98
N TRP A 213 0.71 22.61 3.51
CA TRP A 213 -0.57 22.50 2.83
C TRP A 213 -0.73 23.68 1.86
N PRO A 214 -1.13 23.44 0.60
CA PRO A 214 -1.44 24.52 -0.34
C PRO A 214 -2.62 25.33 0.21
N ILE A 215 -2.49 26.66 0.16
CA ILE A 215 -3.51 27.65 0.56
C ILE A 215 -4.59 27.77 -0.51
#